data_AF-A0A258TA43-F1
#
_entry.id   AF-A0A258TA43-F1
#
_cell.length_a   1.000
_cell.length_b   1.000
_cell.length_c   1.000
_cell.angle_alpha   90.00
_cell.angle_beta   90.00
_cell.angle_gamma   90.00
#
_symmetry.space_group_name_H-M   'P 1'
#
loop_
_entity.id
_entity.type
_entity.pdbx_description
1 polymer ?
#
loop_
_entity_poly.entity_id
_entity_poly.type
_entity_poly.pdbx_seq_one_letter_code
_entity_poly.pdbx_strand_id
1 'polypeptide(L)'
;MLIESASAQGRIGEVMASDVKQRVVKKIRALYKNDAPARLIFDWGASRERETEFTTIDRIAVKARIDRGEAIALARKLQEAECGEFILGRRGSKSRFRWDYSFISLGQAASGEVAEIDTLSDDARGREEDDLPEEAKLPVLTIPQAKEALSRSLGVPVESIEILVKG
;
A
#
# COMPACT_ATOMS: atom_id res chain seq x y z
N MET A 1 -12.83 10.02 -52.52
CA MET A 1 -12.35 8.86 -51.75
C MET A 1 -11.39 9.38 -50.70
N LEU A 2 -11.87 9.64 -49.48
CA LEU A 2 -11.09 10.20 -48.37
C LEU A 2 -11.73 9.75 -47.05
N ILE A 3 -11.43 8.53 -46.60
CA ILE A 3 -11.67 8.09 -45.22
C ILE A 3 -10.55 7.09 -44.90
N GLU A 4 -9.46 7.51 -44.24
CA GLU A 4 -8.56 6.56 -43.55
C GLU A 4 -7.62 7.14 -42.48
N SER A 5 -7.80 8.39 -42.02
CA SER A 5 -6.81 9.01 -41.10
C SER A 5 -7.18 8.97 -39.61
N ALA A 6 -8.34 8.44 -39.21
CA ALA A 6 -8.79 8.46 -37.80
C ALA A 6 -8.48 7.16 -37.01
N SER A 7 -8.12 6.06 -37.67
CA SER A 7 -7.97 4.75 -37.03
C SER A 7 -6.56 4.50 -36.43
N ALA A 8 -5.53 5.19 -36.92
CA ALA A 8 -4.16 4.98 -36.47
C ALA A 8 -3.87 5.61 -35.09
N GLN A 9 -4.48 6.75 -34.77
CA GLN A 9 -4.22 7.46 -33.50
C GLN A 9 -4.81 6.75 -32.28
N GLY A 10 -5.97 6.09 -32.41
CA GLY A 10 -6.57 5.29 -31.34
C GLY A 10 -5.75 4.03 -31.02
N ARG A 11 -5.28 3.33 -32.06
CA ARG A 11 -4.51 2.08 -31.92
C ARG A 11 -3.12 2.31 -31.32
N ILE A 12 -2.47 3.45 -31.59
CA ILE A 12 -1.19 3.79 -30.97
C ILE A 12 -1.37 4.11 -29.47
N GLY A 13 -2.43 4.85 -29.10
CA GLY A 13 -2.71 5.16 -27.69
C GLY A 13 -2.98 3.93 -26.83
N GLU A 14 -3.73 2.97 -27.36
CA GLU A 14 -4.06 1.72 -26.66
C GLU A 14 -2.86 0.80 -26.46
N VAL A 15 -2.00 0.66 -27.48
CA VAL A 15 -0.75 -0.12 -27.38
C VAL A 15 0.19 0.49 -26.36
N MET A 16 0.36 1.82 -26.37
CA MET A 16 1.24 2.51 -25.42
C MET A 16 0.73 2.38 -23.98
N ALA A 17 -0.58 2.44 -23.75
CA ALA A 17 -1.17 2.21 -22.43
C ALA A 17 -0.94 0.77 -21.93
N SER A 18 -1.06 -0.22 -22.82
CA SER A 18 -0.76 -1.62 -22.50
C SER A 18 0.72 -1.83 -22.14
N ASP A 19 1.64 -1.24 -22.90
CA ASP A 19 3.09 -1.31 -22.63
C ASP A 19 3.46 -0.72 -21.27
N VAL A 20 2.81 0.39 -20.89
CA VAL A 20 2.96 1.01 -19.56
C VAL A 20 2.49 0.04 -18.47
N LYS A 21 1.27 -0.51 -18.58
CA LYS A 21 0.73 -1.47 -17.60
C LYS A 21 1.64 -2.70 -17.45
N GLN A 22 2.15 -3.24 -18.55
CA GLN A 22 3.07 -4.38 -18.52
C GLN A 22 4.40 -4.05 -17.83
N ARG A 23 4.91 -2.82 -17.99
CA ARG A 23 6.08 -2.35 -17.22
C ARG A 23 5.78 -2.27 -15.73
N VAL A 24 4.64 -1.73 -15.33
CA VAL A 24 4.20 -1.68 -13.92
C VAL A 24 4.13 -3.09 -13.34
N VAL A 25 3.46 -4.03 -14.02
CA VAL A 25 3.36 -5.45 -13.61
C VAL A 25 4.73 -6.07 -13.35
N LYS A 26 5.71 -5.83 -14.23
CA LYS A 26 7.09 -6.32 -14.03
C LYS A 26 7.73 -5.73 -12.77
N LYS A 27 7.57 -4.42 -12.55
CA LYS A 27 8.16 -3.74 -11.38
C LYS A 27 7.52 -4.21 -10.07
N ILE A 28 6.19 -4.32 -10.01
CA ILE A 28 5.51 -4.76 -8.77
C ILE A 28 5.80 -6.21 -8.44
N ARG A 29 5.94 -7.11 -9.43
CA ARG A 29 6.36 -8.50 -9.20
C ARG A 29 7.79 -8.58 -8.65
N ALA A 30 8.69 -7.76 -9.18
CA ALA A 30 10.06 -7.66 -8.65
C ALA A 30 10.06 -7.13 -7.21
N LEU A 31 9.23 -6.12 -6.92
CA LEU A 31 9.09 -5.56 -5.57
C LEU A 31 8.50 -6.59 -4.59
N TYR A 32 7.43 -7.29 -4.99
CA TYR A 32 6.79 -8.38 -4.23
C TYR A 32 7.77 -9.49 -3.84
N LYS A 33 8.66 -9.86 -4.76
CA LYS A 33 9.65 -10.92 -4.53
C LYS A 33 10.75 -10.48 -3.56
N ASN A 34 11.21 -9.23 -3.65
CA ASN A 34 12.46 -8.79 -3.01
C ASN A 34 12.26 -7.90 -1.78
N ASP A 35 11.06 -7.40 -1.53
CA ASP A 35 10.76 -6.47 -0.44
C ASP A 35 9.59 -7.02 0.40
N ALA A 36 9.89 -7.50 1.61
CA ALA A 36 8.88 -8.13 2.47
C ALA A 36 7.76 -7.17 2.90
N PRO A 37 8.04 -5.92 3.30
CA PRO A 37 7.00 -4.91 3.51
C PRO A 37 6.10 -4.68 2.28
N ALA A 38 6.66 -4.59 1.08
CA ALA A 38 5.88 -4.43 -0.13
C ALA A 38 4.99 -5.65 -0.41
N ARG A 39 5.50 -6.86 -0.17
CA ARG A 39 4.71 -8.08 -0.27
C ARG A 39 3.46 -8.03 0.59
N LEU A 40 3.59 -7.63 1.86
CA LEU A 40 2.46 -7.49 2.79
C LEU A 40 1.43 -6.46 2.31
N ILE A 41 1.88 -5.35 1.70
CA ILE A 41 0.98 -4.35 1.13
C ILE A 41 0.22 -4.90 -0.08
N PHE A 42 0.89 -5.63 -0.99
CA PHE A 42 0.23 -6.22 -2.14
C PHE A 42 -0.72 -7.37 -1.76
N ASP A 43 -0.32 -8.23 -0.82
CA ASP A 43 -1.19 -9.29 -0.28
C ASP A 43 -2.45 -8.66 0.35
N TRP A 44 -2.26 -7.56 1.09
CA TRP A 44 -3.38 -6.81 1.63
C TRP A 44 -4.25 -6.19 0.54
N GLY A 45 -3.67 -5.59 -0.51
CA GLY A 45 -4.42 -5.06 -1.65
C GLY A 45 -5.28 -6.12 -2.33
N ALA A 46 -4.70 -7.30 -2.61
CA ALA A 46 -5.37 -8.44 -3.23
C ALA A 46 -6.55 -8.96 -2.38
N SER A 47 -6.48 -8.82 -1.06
CA SER A 47 -7.54 -9.27 -0.15
C SER A 47 -8.71 -8.29 -0.01
N ARG A 48 -8.70 -7.14 -0.70
CA ARG A 48 -9.74 -6.10 -0.53
C ARG A 48 -10.93 -6.37 -1.44
N GLU A 49 -12.10 -5.98 -0.96
CA GLU A 49 -13.36 -6.01 -1.72
C GLU A 49 -13.73 -4.64 -2.31
N ARG A 50 -13.08 -3.57 -1.83
CA ARG A 50 -13.39 -2.19 -2.22
C ARG A 50 -12.14 -1.40 -2.58
N GLU A 51 -12.24 -0.69 -3.69
CA GLU A 51 -11.24 0.25 -4.17
C GLU A 51 -11.19 1.53 -3.35
N THR A 52 -10.00 2.13 -3.30
CA THR A 52 -9.75 3.45 -2.71
C THR A 52 -8.69 4.17 -3.52
N GLU A 53 -8.87 5.46 -3.76
CA GLU A 53 -7.86 6.28 -4.40
C GLU A 53 -6.68 6.57 -3.47
N PHE A 54 -6.92 6.74 -2.17
CA PHE A 54 -5.89 7.15 -1.22
C PHE A 54 -5.70 6.16 -0.07
N THR A 55 -4.44 5.95 0.31
CA THR A 55 -4.05 5.23 1.54
C THR A 55 -3.08 6.07 2.35
N THR A 56 -3.33 6.28 3.64
CA THR A 56 -2.42 7.06 4.50
C THR A 56 -1.12 6.30 4.77
N ILE A 57 -0.02 7.03 4.99
CA ILE A 57 1.27 6.40 5.34
C ILE A 57 1.18 5.62 6.64
N ASP A 58 0.40 6.09 7.61
CA ASP A 58 0.23 5.40 8.89
C ASP A 58 -0.50 4.06 8.68
N ARG A 59 -1.45 3.99 7.74
CA ARG A 59 -2.11 2.74 7.34
C ARG A 59 -1.13 1.78 6.66
N ILE A 60 -0.29 2.29 5.76
CA ILE A 60 0.78 1.50 5.14
C ILE A 60 1.72 0.93 6.21
N ALA A 61 2.13 1.75 7.19
CA ALA A 61 2.99 1.32 8.29
C ALA A 61 2.36 0.16 9.08
N VAL A 62 1.08 0.28 9.45
CA VAL A 62 0.34 -0.78 10.17
C VAL A 62 0.24 -2.06 9.34
N LYS A 63 -0.13 -1.95 8.07
CA LYS A 63 -0.36 -3.13 7.20
C LYS A 63 0.94 -3.83 6.81
N ALA A 64 2.00 -3.07 6.56
CA ALA A 64 3.33 -3.59 6.27
C ALA A 64 4.12 -3.99 7.53
N ARG A 65 3.62 -3.67 8.74
CA ARG A 65 4.26 -3.94 10.04
C ARG A 65 5.66 -3.32 10.15
N ILE A 66 5.75 -2.06 9.73
CA ILE A 66 6.98 -1.27 9.70
C ILE A 66 6.77 0.06 10.40
N ASP A 67 7.87 0.77 10.69
CA ASP A 67 7.76 2.12 11.22
C ASP A 67 7.33 3.13 10.14
N ARG A 68 7.04 4.37 10.58
CA ARG A 68 6.56 5.41 9.67
C ARG A 68 7.61 5.86 8.65
N GLY A 69 8.89 5.87 9.02
CA GLY A 69 9.98 6.23 8.12
C GLY A 69 10.17 5.17 7.03
N GLU A 70 10.12 3.90 7.41
CA GLU A 70 10.10 2.76 6.49
C GLU A 70 8.85 2.79 5.60
N ALA A 71 7.68 3.17 6.11
CA ALA A 71 6.47 3.32 5.31
C ALA A 71 6.58 4.44 4.27
N ILE A 72 7.26 5.56 4.58
CA ILE A 72 7.59 6.59 3.59
C ILE A 72 8.54 6.02 2.54
N ALA A 73 9.57 5.28 2.94
CA ALA A 73 10.50 4.66 2.01
C ALA A 73 9.78 3.66 1.08
N LEU A 74 8.86 2.86 1.62
CA LEU A 74 8.01 1.95 0.86
C LEU A 74 7.10 2.70 -0.11
N ALA A 75 6.44 3.78 0.32
CA ALA A 75 5.61 4.61 -0.57
C ALA A 75 6.43 5.19 -1.74
N ARG A 76 7.69 5.57 -1.51
CA ARG A 76 8.59 6.00 -2.60
C ARG A 76 8.91 4.87 -3.57
N LYS A 77 9.21 3.67 -3.07
CA LYS A 77 9.41 2.49 -3.92
C LYS A 77 8.18 2.16 -4.76
N LEU A 78 6.98 2.28 -4.20
CA LEU A 78 5.72 2.10 -4.93
C LEU A 78 5.54 3.15 -6.04
N GLN A 79 5.91 4.41 -5.78
CA GLN A 79 5.94 5.46 -6.80
C GLN A 79 6.98 5.19 -7.89
N GLU A 80 8.19 4.75 -7.54
CA GLU A 80 9.22 4.34 -8.50
C GLU A 80 8.79 3.13 -9.35
N ALA A 81 7.96 2.27 -8.75
CA ALA A 81 7.27 1.17 -9.43
C ALA A 81 6.12 1.63 -10.34
N GLU A 82 5.84 2.94 -10.40
CA GLU A 82 4.76 3.55 -11.17
C GLU A 82 3.37 3.06 -10.73
N CYS A 83 3.19 2.72 -9.45
CA CYS A 83 1.87 2.33 -8.90
C CYS A 83 0.95 3.52 -8.64
N GLY A 84 1.52 4.73 -8.56
CA GLY A 84 0.85 5.92 -8.09
C GLY A 84 1.82 6.97 -7.57
N GLU A 85 1.33 7.89 -6.74
CA GLU A 85 2.08 9.05 -6.26
C GLU A 85 2.07 9.15 -4.73
N PHE A 86 3.25 9.36 -4.16
CA PHE A 86 3.39 9.71 -2.75
C PHE A 86 3.21 11.22 -2.52
N ILE A 87 2.16 11.56 -1.77
CA ILE A 87 1.80 12.94 -1.43
C ILE A 87 2.26 13.24 0.00
N LEU A 88 3.25 14.12 0.11
CA LEU A 88 3.74 14.59 1.41
C LEU A 88 2.75 15.57 2.03
N GLY A 89 2.28 15.26 3.24
CA GLY A 89 1.41 16.13 4.02
C GLY A 89 2.13 17.41 4.47
N ARG A 90 1.45 18.55 4.39
CA ARG A 90 1.92 19.85 4.94
C ARG A 90 0.85 20.43 5.86
N ARG A 91 1.25 21.20 6.88
CA ARG A 91 0.34 21.95 7.78
C ARG A 91 -0.80 21.10 8.38
N GLY A 92 -0.47 19.94 8.94
CA GLY A 92 -1.44 19.07 9.63
C GLY A 92 -2.19 18.09 8.72
N SER A 93 -2.05 18.18 7.39
CA SER A 93 -2.54 17.12 6.49
C SER A 93 -1.69 15.85 6.63
N LYS A 94 -2.34 14.68 6.66
CA LYS A 94 -1.66 13.38 6.67
C LYS A 94 -0.91 13.17 5.35
N SER A 95 0.26 12.51 5.44
CA SER A 95 0.93 12.02 4.23
C SER A 95 0.20 10.78 3.72
N ARG A 96 0.07 10.64 2.40
CA ARG A 96 -0.75 9.60 1.78
C ARG A 96 -0.16 9.16 0.44
N PHE A 97 -0.50 7.97 0.02
CA PHE A 97 -0.25 7.45 -1.31
C PHE A 97 -1.55 7.52 -2.11
N ARG A 98 -1.48 8.04 -3.34
CA ARG A 98 -2.56 8.05 -4.32
C ARG A 98 -2.31 6.93 -5.33
N TRP A 99 -3.28 6.05 -5.53
CA TRP A 99 -3.18 4.94 -6.48
C TRP A 99 -3.66 5.37 -7.86
N ASP A 100 -2.87 5.09 -8.90
CA ASP A 100 -3.27 5.34 -10.30
C ASP A 100 -4.04 4.15 -10.89
N TYR A 101 -3.86 2.97 -10.30
CA TYR A 101 -4.46 1.70 -10.68
C TYR A 101 -5.33 1.16 -9.54
N SER A 102 -6.19 0.20 -9.88
CA SER A 102 -6.91 -0.59 -8.89
C SER A 102 -5.91 -1.23 -7.92
N PHE A 103 -6.04 -0.96 -6.63
CA PHE A 103 -5.13 -1.50 -5.63
C PHE A 103 -5.31 -3.01 -5.47
N ILE A 104 -6.53 -3.51 -5.73
CA ILE A 104 -6.84 -4.94 -5.78
C ILE A 104 -6.06 -5.61 -6.91
N SER A 105 -6.17 -5.09 -8.14
CA SER A 105 -5.51 -5.65 -9.31
C SER A 105 -3.98 -5.57 -9.19
N LEU A 106 -3.43 -4.50 -8.59
CA LEU A 106 -2.00 -4.40 -8.29
C LEU A 106 -1.55 -5.53 -7.36
N GLY A 107 -2.31 -5.83 -6.31
CA GLY A 107 -2.03 -6.93 -5.40
C GLY A 107 -2.01 -8.29 -6.10
N GLN A 108 -3.08 -8.59 -6.85
CA GLN A 108 -3.23 -9.85 -7.60
C GLN A 108 -2.15 -9.99 -8.69
N ALA A 109 -1.80 -8.92 -9.37
CA ALA A 109 -0.78 -8.95 -10.42
C ALA A 109 0.63 -9.16 -9.83
N ALA A 110 0.88 -8.60 -8.65
CA ALA A 110 2.13 -8.75 -7.91
C ALA A 110 2.34 -10.20 -7.40
N SER A 111 1.30 -10.86 -6.90
CA SER A 111 1.33 -12.29 -6.52
C SER A 111 1.37 -13.23 -7.73
N GLY A 112 0.96 -12.74 -8.90
CA GLY A 112 0.93 -13.49 -10.15
C GLY A 112 -0.41 -14.19 -10.43
N GLU A 113 -1.44 -13.91 -9.64
CA GLU A 113 -2.82 -14.39 -9.86
C GLU A 113 -3.41 -13.86 -11.16
N VAL A 114 -3.09 -12.61 -11.51
CA VAL A 114 -3.50 -11.99 -12.78
C VAL A 114 -2.29 -11.48 -13.56
N ALA A 115 -2.44 -11.37 -14.89
CA ALA A 115 -1.39 -10.91 -15.80
C ALA A 115 -1.44 -9.40 -16.08
N GLU A 116 -2.58 -8.77 -15.80
CA GLU A 116 -2.86 -7.38 -16.14
C GLU A 116 -3.40 -6.62 -14.92
N ILE A 117 -3.25 -5.30 -14.95
CA ILE A 117 -3.76 -4.39 -13.92
C ILE A 117 -4.85 -3.49 -14.49
N ASP A 118 -5.83 -3.20 -13.65
CA ASP A 118 -6.94 -2.34 -14.00
C ASP A 118 -6.65 -0.89 -13.60
N THR A 119 -7.19 0.05 -14.37
CA THR A 119 -7.20 1.46 -13.96
C THR A 119 -8.10 1.62 -12.74
N LEU A 120 -7.80 2.60 -11.89
CA LEU A 120 -8.67 2.92 -10.77
C LEU A 120 -10.07 3.26 -11.27
N SER A 121 -11.10 2.68 -10.66
CA SER A 121 -12.49 2.91 -11.04
C SER A 121 -12.94 4.33 -10.66
N ASP A 122 -13.86 4.90 -11.45
CA ASP A 122 -14.36 6.26 -11.19
C ASP A 122 -15.09 6.38 -9.84
N ASP A 123 -15.73 5.31 -9.37
CA ASP A 123 -16.43 5.31 -8.09
C ASP A 123 -15.47 5.36 -6.89
N ALA A 124 -14.22 4.95 -7.08
CA ALA A 124 -13.18 4.98 -6.05
C ALA A 124 -12.48 6.35 -5.94
N ARG A 125 -12.67 7.25 -6.91
CA ARG A 125 -12.09 8.60 -6.88
C ARG A 125 -12.60 9.40 -5.69
N GLY A 126 -11.68 10.09 -5.02
CA GLY A 126 -11.91 10.82 -3.79
C GLY A 126 -12.04 9.95 -2.55
N ARG A 127 -12.13 8.62 -2.67
CA ARG A 127 -12.23 7.73 -1.50
C ARG A 127 -10.87 7.58 -0.84
N GLU A 128 -10.83 7.99 0.42
CA GLU A 128 -9.71 7.68 1.30
C GLU A 128 -10.01 6.42 2.08
N GLU A 129 -9.01 5.56 2.23
CA GLU A 129 -9.07 4.51 3.23
C GLU A 129 -8.75 5.10 4.62
N ASP A 130 -9.67 5.92 5.14
CA ASP A 130 -9.58 6.46 6.51
C ASP A 130 -10.62 5.86 7.47
N ASP A 131 -11.36 4.82 7.05
CA ASP A 131 -12.17 3.96 7.93
C ASP A 131 -11.30 2.90 8.65
N LEU A 132 -10.25 3.37 9.31
CA LEU A 132 -9.61 2.61 10.36
C LEU A 132 -10.52 2.73 11.60
N PRO A 133 -11.10 1.63 12.13
CA PRO A 133 -11.65 1.69 13.48
C PRO A 133 -10.54 2.20 14.41
N GLU A 134 -10.85 3.13 15.30
CA GLU A 134 -9.92 3.66 16.32
C GLU A 134 -9.09 2.55 16.99
N GLU A 135 -9.68 1.36 17.12
CA GLU A 135 -9.14 0.11 17.68
C GLU A 135 -7.95 -0.51 16.93
N ALA A 136 -7.74 -0.17 15.65
CA ALA A 136 -6.62 -0.69 14.84
C ALA A 136 -5.41 0.27 14.79
N LYS A 137 -5.44 1.38 15.52
CA LYS A 137 -4.20 1.94 16.08
C LYS A 137 -3.71 0.90 17.08
N LEU A 138 -2.48 0.40 16.95
CA LEU A 138 -1.89 -0.36 18.07
C LEU A 138 -2.08 0.51 19.31
N PRO A 139 -2.75 0.02 20.37
CA PRO A 139 -2.92 0.82 21.57
C PRO A 139 -1.52 1.25 21.98
N VAL A 140 -1.34 2.54 22.26
CA VAL A 140 -0.10 3.03 22.86
C VAL A 140 -0.05 2.37 24.23
N LEU A 141 0.62 1.23 24.30
CA LEU A 141 0.78 0.49 25.54
C LEU A 141 1.76 1.29 26.39
N THR A 142 1.27 1.70 27.56
CA THR A 142 2.16 2.18 28.61
C THR A 142 3.08 1.03 29.04
N ILE A 143 4.26 1.35 29.57
CA ILE A 143 5.20 0.33 30.09
C ILE A 143 4.49 -0.66 31.04
N PRO A 144 3.61 -0.23 31.98
CA PRO A 144 2.83 -1.16 32.80
C PRO A 144 1.98 -2.15 32.00
N GLN A 145 1.22 -1.66 31.01
CA GLN A 145 0.35 -2.51 30.18
C GLN A 145 1.16 -3.51 29.33
N ALA A 146 2.32 -3.09 28.83
CA ALA A 146 3.24 -3.99 28.12
C ALA A 146 3.77 -5.09 29.05
N LYS A 147 4.15 -4.76 30.29
CA LYS A 147 4.61 -5.76 31.27
C LYS A 147 3.50 -6.75 31.64
N GLU A 148 2.27 -6.29 31.83
CA GLU A 148 1.12 -7.18 32.09
C GLU A 148 0.84 -8.14 30.92
N ALA A 149 0.92 -7.64 29.69
CA ALA A 149 0.75 -8.47 28.49
C ALA A 149 1.84 -9.56 28.40
N LEU A 150 3.09 -9.17 28.63
CA LEU A 150 4.24 -10.09 28.64
C LEU A 150 4.13 -11.11 29.79
N SER A 151 3.67 -10.69 30.97
CA SER A 151 3.46 -11.58 32.12
C SER A 151 2.47 -12.70 31.79
N ARG A 152 1.31 -12.36 31.22
CA ARG A 152 0.32 -13.36 30.78
C ARG A 152 0.87 -14.29 29.69
N SER A 153 1.62 -13.74 28.73
CA SER A 153 2.12 -14.51 27.60
C SER A 153 3.28 -15.45 27.96
N LEU A 154 4.15 -15.03 28.88
CA LEU A 154 5.35 -15.76 29.27
C LEU A 154 5.12 -16.62 30.53
N GLY A 155 3.99 -16.43 31.22
CA GLY A 155 3.66 -17.16 32.45
C GLY A 155 4.55 -16.76 33.63
N VAL A 156 5.10 -15.54 33.63
CA VAL A 156 5.97 -15.02 34.68
C VAL A 156 5.33 -13.84 35.40
N PRO A 157 5.66 -13.57 36.68
CA PRO A 157 5.15 -12.40 37.37
C PRO A 157 5.58 -11.09 36.72
N VAL A 158 4.74 -10.05 36.81
CA VAL A 158 4.98 -8.73 36.21
C VAL A 158 6.28 -8.09 36.74
N GLU A 159 6.55 -8.29 38.03
CA GLU A 159 7.75 -7.83 38.72
C GLU A 159 9.04 -8.48 38.20
N SER A 160 8.96 -9.62 37.52
CA SER A 160 10.09 -10.31 36.91
C SER A 160 10.42 -9.81 35.50
N ILE A 161 9.66 -8.84 34.98
CA ILE A 161 9.81 -8.32 33.61
C ILE A 161 10.44 -6.92 33.64
N GLU A 162 11.54 -6.76 32.93
CA GLU A 162 12.23 -5.48 32.71
C GLU A 162 12.15 -5.09 31.23
N ILE A 163 11.81 -3.83 30.95
CA ILE A 163 11.74 -3.29 29.58
C ILE A 163 12.77 -2.17 29.50
N LEU A 164 13.81 -2.37 28.70
CA LEU A 164 14.86 -1.38 28.42
C LEU A 164 14.55 -0.69 27.09
N VAL A 165 14.27 0.62 27.12
CA VAL A 165 14.09 1.44 25.92
C VAL A 165 15.42 2.10 25.57
N LYS A 166 16.02 1.72 24.44
CA LYS A 166 17.20 2.39 23.91
C LYS A 166 16.75 3.52 22.98
N GLY A 167 17.17 4.74 23.29
CA GLY A 167 17.03 5.92 22.43
C GLY A 167 18.24 6.10 21.52
#